data_AF-A0A3M7LBA4-F1
#
_entry.id   AF-A0A3M7LBA4-F1
#
_cell.length_a   1.000
_cell.length_b   1.000
_cell.length_c   1.000
_cell.angle_alpha   90.00
_cell.angle_beta   90.00
_cell.angle_gamma   90.00
#
_symmetry.space_group_name_H-M   'P 1'
#
loop_
_entity.id
_entity.type
_entity.pdbx_description
1 polymer ?
#
loop_
_entity_poly.entity_id
_entity_poly.type
_entity_poly.pdbx_seq_one_letter_code
_entity_poly.pdbx_strand_id
1 'polypeptide(L)' 'MNKQGYGPARLDKSSTNKAAIRGREQNMINRNGGAKSTGGKSGNSINRVSQKNSKLQHYINEAKKIFGL' A
#
# COMPACT_ATOMS: atom_id res chain seq x y z
N MET A 1 -14.12 0.34 -10.10
CA MET A 1 -12.94 0.45 -10.98
C MET A 1 -13.28 0.24 -12.44
N ASN A 2 -13.70 -0.95 -12.90
CA ASN A 2 -14.04 -1.12 -14.33
C ASN A 2 -15.21 -0.22 -14.79
N LYS A 3 -16.23 -0.02 -13.93
CA LYS A 3 -17.32 0.95 -14.15
C LYS A 3 -16.87 2.43 -14.19
N GLN A 4 -15.64 2.73 -13.78
CA GLN A 4 -15.04 4.07 -13.84
C GLN A 4 -14.15 4.24 -15.07
N GLY A 5 -14.15 3.29 -16.02
CA GLY A 5 -13.35 3.34 -17.25
C GLY A 5 -11.91 2.86 -17.11
N TYR A 6 -11.51 2.29 -15.96
CA TYR A 6 -10.16 1.73 -15.80
C TYR A 6 -10.02 0.43 -16.61
N GLY A 7 -8.91 0.32 -17.35
CA GLY A 7 -8.55 -0.88 -18.10
C GLY A 7 -8.17 -2.07 -17.21
N PRO A 8 -7.80 -3.21 -17.82
CA PRO A 8 -7.40 -4.41 -17.09
C PRO A 8 -6.26 -4.14 -16.10
N ALA A 9 -6.30 -4.81 -14.95
CA ALA A 9 -5.24 -4.70 -13.95
C ALA A 9 -3.93 -5.28 -14.50
N ARG A 10 -2.83 -4.56 -14.32
CA ARG A 10 -1.47 -5.01 -14.67
C ARG A 10 -0.64 -5.17 -13.40
N LEU A 11 0.12 -6.25 -13.32
CA LEU A 11 1.07 -6.45 -12.24
C LEU A 11 2.15 -5.36 -12.29
N ASP A 12 2.31 -4.63 -11.20
CA ASP A 12 3.30 -3.55 -11.08
C ASP A 12 4.61 -4.08 -10.50
N LYS A 13 4.56 -4.65 -9.28
CA LYS A 13 5.69 -5.28 -8.60
C LYS A 13 5.26 -6.55 -7.88
N SER A 14 6.18 -7.51 -7.79
CA SER A 14 6.02 -8.75 -7.03
C SER A 14 7.27 -9.04 -6.19
N SER A 15 7.10 -9.82 -5.12
CA SER A 15 8.18 -10.30 -4.26
C SER A 15 7.66 -11.49 -3.44
N THR A 16 8.54 -12.42 -3.11
CA THR A 16 8.25 -13.51 -2.16
C THR A 16 8.25 -13.02 -0.70
N ASN A 17 8.83 -11.85 -0.42
CA ASN A 17 8.82 -11.24 0.90
C ASN A 17 7.47 -10.57 1.19
N LYS A 18 6.64 -11.26 1.97
CA LYS A 18 5.30 -10.80 2.38
C LYS A 18 5.34 -9.47 3.15
N ALA A 19 6.39 -9.21 3.93
CA ALA A 19 6.53 -7.98 4.69
C ALA A 19 6.73 -6.78 3.76
N ALA A 20 7.59 -6.93 2.75
CA ALA A 20 7.81 -5.90 1.73
C ALA A 20 6.56 -5.60 0.92
N ILE A 21 5.76 -6.62 0.55
CA ILE A 21 4.49 -6.41 -0.16
C ILE A 21 3.51 -5.60 0.69
N ARG A 22 3.35 -5.93 1.97
CA ARG A 22 2.48 -5.16 2.89
C ARG A 22 2.93 -3.72 3.03
N GLY A 23 4.23 -3.51 3.21
CA GLY A 23 4.78 -2.15 3.34
C GLY A 23 4.63 -1.33 2.07
N ARG A 24 4.82 -1.95 0.90
CA ARG A 24 4.66 -1.29 -0.40
C ARG A 24 3.24 -0.82 -0.60
N GLU A 25 2.26 -1.68 -0.34
CA GLU A 25 0.86 -1.31 -0.43
C GLU A 25 0.49 -0.18 0.53
N GLN A 26 0.95 -0.23 1.79
CA GLN A 26 0.71 0.88 2.72
C GLN A 26 1.38 2.18 2.27
N ASN A 27 2.59 2.10 1.70
CA ASN A 27 3.29 3.25 1.16
C ASN A 27 2.51 3.86 -0.02
N MET A 28 1.98 3.06 -0.94
CA MET A 28 1.12 3.54 -2.03
C MET A 28 -0.16 4.20 -1.52
N ILE A 29 -0.82 3.62 -0.51
CA ILE A 29 -1.99 4.25 0.12
C ILE A 29 -1.62 5.64 0.66
N ASN A 30 -0.50 5.75 1.35
CA ASN A 30 -0.04 7.02 1.92
C ASN A 30 0.32 8.04 0.83
N ARG A 31 1.08 7.63 -0.20
CA ARG A 31 1.45 8.47 -1.36
C ARG A 31 0.23 9.01 -2.11
N ASN A 32 -0.85 8.21 -2.17
CA ASN A 32 -2.10 8.58 -2.81
C ASN A 32 -3.06 9.37 -1.87
N GLY A 33 -2.56 9.92 -0.77
CA GLY A 33 -3.33 10.79 0.13
C GLY A 33 -3.99 10.07 1.31
N GLY A 34 -3.58 8.84 1.64
CA GLY A 34 -4.05 8.08 2.81
C GLY A 34 -5.40 7.39 2.61
N ALA A 35 -5.71 6.42 3.48
CA ALA A 35 -6.97 5.68 3.42
C ALA A 35 -8.18 6.53 3.84
N LYS A 36 -9.35 6.26 3.24
CA LYS A 36 -10.60 6.97 3.56
C LYS A 36 -11.01 6.83 5.03
N SER A 37 -10.77 5.66 5.64
CA SER A 37 -11.05 5.42 7.07
C SER A 37 -10.30 6.33 8.03
N THR A 38 -9.23 6.98 7.55
CA THR A 38 -8.45 7.96 8.32
C THR A 38 -8.59 9.38 7.74
N GLY A 39 -9.66 9.66 6.98
CA GLY A 39 -9.89 10.95 6.34
C GLY A 39 -9.06 11.21 5.08
N GLY A 40 -8.42 10.18 4.52
CA GLY A 40 -7.55 10.31 3.34
C GLY A 40 -8.30 10.30 2.00
N LYS A 41 -7.57 10.65 0.93
CA LYS A 41 -8.09 10.81 -0.43
C LYS A 41 -7.76 9.65 -1.37
N SER A 42 -7.01 8.65 -0.91
CA SER A 42 -6.69 7.49 -1.77
C SER A 42 -7.96 6.73 -2.14
N GLY A 43 -7.87 5.93 -3.20
CA GLY A 43 -8.96 5.03 -3.59
C GLY A 43 -9.29 3.97 -2.52
N ASN A 44 -8.38 3.73 -1.57
CA ASN A 44 -8.50 2.68 -0.56
C ASN A 44 -9.41 3.11 0.60
N SER A 45 -10.39 2.28 0.90
CA SER A 45 -11.28 2.49 2.06
C SER A 45 -10.54 2.39 3.39
N ILE A 46 -9.55 1.50 3.48
CA ILE A 46 -8.79 1.21 4.71
C ILE A 46 -7.29 1.15 4.46
N ASN A 47 -6.52 1.27 5.53
CA ASN A 47 -5.08 1.01 5.51
C ASN A 47 -4.79 -0.48 5.32
N ARG A 48 -3.70 -0.80 4.62
CA ARG A 48 -3.19 -2.17 4.50
C ARG A 48 -2.54 -2.64 5.79
N VAL A 49 -1.89 -1.73 6.51
CA VAL A 49 -1.30 -1.96 7.83
C VAL A 49 -1.88 -0.95 8.80
N SER A 50 -2.47 -1.43 9.90
CA SER A 50 -2.97 -0.57 10.97
C SER A 50 -1.86 0.35 11.48
N GLN A 51 -2.19 1.63 11.71
CA GLN A 51 -1.27 2.61 12.29
C GLN A 51 -0.82 2.23 13.70
N LYS A 52 -1.61 1.44 14.43
CA LYS A 52 -1.30 0.93 15.77
C LYS A 52 -0.49 -0.38 15.75
N ASN A 53 -0.17 -0.91 14.57
CA ASN A 53 0.63 -2.13 14.48
C ASN A 53 2.10 -1.83 14.82
N SER A 54 2.64 -2.46 15.86
CA SER A 54 4.05 -2.30 16.27
C SER A 54 5.06 -2.66 15.18
N LYS A 55 4.66 -3.47 14.20
CA LYS A 55 5.50 -3.87 13.04
C LYS A 55 5.33 -2.96 11.82
N LEU A 56 4.59 -1.84 11.92
CA LEU A 56 4.38 -0.92 10.79
C LEU A 56 5.70 -0.51 10.15
N GLN A 57 6.65 -0.03 10.96
CA GLN A 57 7.96 0.41 10.45
C GLN A 57 8.77 -0.73 9.83
N HIS A 58 8.68 -1.95 10.40
CA HIS A 58 9.31 -3.12 9.80
C HIS A 58 8.80 -3.37 8.37
N TYR A 59 7.48 -3.33 8.14
CA TYR A 59 6.93 -3.49 6.79
C TYR A 59 7.40 -2.38 5.84
N ILE A 60 7.36 -1.12 6.28
CA ILE A 60 7.83 0.01 5.47
C ILE A 60 9.31 -0.13 5.10
N ASN A 61 10.16 -0.54 6.05
CA ASN A 61 11.58 -0.74 5.81
C ASN A 61 11.86 -1.90 4.84
N GLU A 62 11.18 -3.03 4.99
CA GLU A 62 11.29 -4.15 4.04
C GLU A 62 10.86 -3.73 2.63
N ALA A 63 9.82 -2.91 2.52
CA ALA A 63 9.37 -2.39 1.24
C ALA A 63 10.39 -1.42 0.61
N LYS A 64 11.00 -0.54 1.40
CA LYS A 64 12.09 0.34 0.93
C LYS A 64 13.29 -0.47 0.45
N LYS A 65 13.68 -1.49 1.21
CA LYS A 65 14.81 -2.38 0.88
C LYS A 65 14.60 -3.12 -0.45
N ILE A 66 13.40 -3.65 -0.70
CA ILE A 66 13.14 -4.47 -1.90
C ILE A 66 12.74 -3.62 -3.11
N PHE A 67 12.01 -2.53 -2.92
CA PHE A 67 11.39 -1.78 -4.02
C PHE A 67 11.92 -0.35 -4.21
N GLY A 68 12.83 0.13 -3.35
CA GLY A 68 13.44 1.46 -3.48
C GLY A 68 12.43 2.62 -3.29
N LEU A 69 11.52 2.48 -2.33
CA LEU A 69 10.44 3.45 -2.03
C LEU A 69 10.88 4.66 -1.22
#